data_AF-A0A1C0AG46-F1
#
_entry.id   AF-A0A1C0AG46-F1
#
_cell.length_a   1.000
_cell.length_b   1.000
_cell.length_c   1.000
_cell.angle_alpha   90.00
_cell.angle_beta   90.00
_cell.angle_gamma   90.00
#
_symmetry.space_group_name_H-M   'P 1'
#
loop_
_entity.id
_entity.type
_entity.pdbx_description
1 polymer ?
#
loop_
_entity_poly.entity_id
_entity_poly.type
_entity_poly.pdbx_seq_one_letter_code
_entity_poly.pdbx_strand_id
1 'polypeptide(L)'
;MKVSEYQNLAARTINPELTNNELEKHALFGMVGEIGEIHSIYQKTYQGHRINPEHLKKELGDLLWFISEFCTASEWTMEEIMQMNIDKLKSRYPEGFDTDNSLHRSEEDI
;
A
#
# COMPACT_ATOMS: atom_id res chain seq x y z
N MET A 1 14.38 9.71 -0.77
CA MET A 1 13.28 10.40 -0.10
C MET A 1 13.02 9.69 1.21
N LYS A 2 12.78 10.41 2.30
CA LYS A 2 12.31 9.81 3.57
C LYS A 2 10.82 9.48 3.49
N VAL A 3 10.32 8.55 4.31
CA VAL A 3 8.89 8.17 4.32
C VAL A 3 8.01 9.36 4.69
N SER A 4 8.36 10.06 5.78
CA SER A 4 7.72 11.32 6.18
C SER A 4 7.78 12.42 5.11
N GLU A 5 8.88 12.50 4.36
CA GLU A 5 9.00 13.44 3.23
C GLU A 5 8.02 13.08 2.10
N TYR A 6 7.91 11.80 1.76
CA TYR A 6 6.96 11.33 0.76
C TYR A 6 5.51 11.65 1.15
N GLN A 7 5.11 11.29 2.37
CA GLN A 7 3.74 11.52 2.86
C GLN A 7 3.38 13.01 2.82
N ASN A 8 4.29 13.90 3.24
CA ASN A 8 4.07 15.35 3.19
C ASN A 8 3.94 15.87 1.74
N LEU A 9 4.71 15.32 0.79
CA LEU A 9 4.63 15.71 -0.61
C LEU A 9 3.33 15.22 -1.25
N ALA A 10 2.88 14.00 -0.94
CA ALA A 10 1.60 13.47 -1.38
C ALA A 10 0.42 14.25 -0.78
N ALA A 11 0.47 14.57 0.51
CA ALA A 11 -0.58 15.31 1.21
C ALA A 11 -0.86 16.69 0.56
N ARG A 12 0.16 17.35 0.00
CA ARG A 12 0.00 18.61 -0.73
C ARG A 12 -0.83 18.52 -2.00
N THR A 13 -1.07 17.31 -2.51
CA THR A 13 -1.83 17.06 -3.75
C THR A 13 -3.24 16.51 -3.49
N ILE A 14 -3.59 16.28 -2.23
CA ILE A 14 -4.94 15.86 -1.81
C ILE A 14 -5.92 17.01 -2.03
N ASN A 15 -7.15 16.68 -2.45
CA ASN A 15 -8.21 17.67 -2.62
C ASN A 15 -8.62 18.28 -1.26
N PRO A 16 -8.39 19.58 -1.01
CA PRO A 16 -8.67 20.20 0.29
C PRO A 16 -10.17 20.39 0.57
N GLU A 17 -11.04 20.20 -0.42
CA GLU A 17 -12.49 20.37 -0.27
C GLU A 17 -13.19 19.12 0.32
N LEU A 18 -12.48 18.00 0.44
CA LEU A 18 -13.02 16.75 0.98
C LEU A 18 -12.87 16.71 2.50
N THR A 19 -13.91 16.22 3.18
CA THR A 19 -13.84 15.87 4.60
C THR A 19 -12.96 14.63 4.82
N ASN A 20 -12.46 14.42 6.04
CA ASN A 20 -11.64 13.23 6.36
C ASN A 20 -12.35 11.90 5.99
N ASN A 21 -13.67 11.82 6.18
CA ASN A 21 -14.43 10.61 5.82
C ASN A 21 -14.55 10.42 4.30
N GLU A 22 -14.61 11.50 3.52
CA GLU A 22 -14.59 11.44 2.06
C GLU A 22 -13.20 11.08 1.54
N LEU A 23 -12.14 11.63 2.15
CA LEU A 23 -10.75 11.27 1.84
C LEU A 23 -10.47 9.79 2.10
N GLU A 24 -10.93 9.25 3.23
CA GLU A 24 -10.76 7.83 3.56
C GLU A 24 -11.43 6.93 2.50
N LYS A 25 -12.63 7.29 2.04
CA LYS A 25 -13.34 6.58 0.97
C LYS A 25 -12.66 6.76 -0.38
N HIS A 26 -12.20 7.97 -0.69
CA HIS A 26 -11.48 8.28 -1.92
C HIS A 26 -10.21 7.44 -2.02
N ALA A 27 -9.42 7.40 -0.95
CA ALA A 27 -8.23 6.58 -0.83
C ALA A 27 -8.55 5.09 -0.99
N LEU A 28 -9.60 4.59 -0.33
CA LEU A 28 -10.03 3.20 -0.46
C LEU A 28 -10.38 2.83 -1.90
N PHE A 29 -11.18 3.64 -2.58
CA PHE A 29 -11.57 3.39 -3.96
C PHE A 29 -10.38 3.51 -4.92
N GLY A 30 -9.51 4.48 -4.68
CA GLY A 30 -8.25 4.65 -5.41
C GLY A 30 -7.36 3.41 -5.32
N MET A 31 -7.10 2.90 -4.12
CA MET A 31 -6.33 1.67 -3.93
C MET A 31 -6.88 0.49 -4.74
N VAL A 32 -8.20 0.30 -4.74
CA VAL A 32 -8.86 -0.75 -5.54
C VAL A 32 -8.66 -0.49 -7.04
N GLY A 33 -8.77 0.76 -7.49
CA GLY A 33 -8.48 1.17 -8.88
C GLY A 33 -7.08 0.77 -9.32
N GLU A 34 -6.06 1.16 -8.55
CA GLU A 34 -4.66 0.87 -8.87
C GLU A 34 -4.34 -0.64 -8.81
N ILE A 35 -4.96 -1.37 -7.86
CA ILE A 35 -4.90 -2.84 -7.85
C ILE A 35 -5.52 -3.41 -9.14
N GLY A 36 -6.60 -2.83 -9.64
CA GLY A 36 -7.25 -3.18 -10.90
C GLY A 36 -6.33 -2.99 -12.11
N GLU A 37 -5.58 -1.89 -12.17
CA GLU A 37 -4.60 -1.63 -13.23
C GLU A 37 -3.42 -2.60 -13.16
N ILE A 38 -2.86 -2.85 -11.97
CA ILE A 38 -1.85 -3.89 -11.76
C ILE A 38 -2.39 -5.24 -12.23
N HIS A 39 -3.61 -5.60 -11.81
CA HIS A 39 -4.26 -6.85 -12.23
C HIS A 39 -4.41 -6.93 -13.76
N SER A 40 -4.82 -5.84 -14.42
CA SER A 40 -4.93 -5.73 -15.88
C SER A 40 -3.59 -5.97 -16.58
N ILE A 41 -2.49 -5.44 -16.04
CA ILE A 41 -1.12 -5.69 -16.55
C ILE A 41 -0.80 -7.19 -16.54
N TYR A 42 -1.07 -7.87 -15.43
CA TYR A 42 -0.83 -9.32 -15.33
C TYR A 42 -1.80 -10.13 -16.19
N GLN A 43 -3.07 -9.74 -16.26
CA GLN A 43 -4.08 -10.42 -17.08
C GLN A 43 -3.69 -10.42 -18.57
N LYS A 44 -3.12 -9.33 -19.07
CA LYS A 44 -2.64 -9.21 -20.46
C LYS A 44 -1.49 -10.18 -20.80
N THR A 45 -0.80 -10.74 -19.81
CA THR A 45 0.22 -11.78 -20.07
C THR A 45 -0.38 -13.05 -20.68
N TYR A 46 -1.62 -13.38 -20.35
CA TYR A 46 -2.36 -14.49 -20.97
C TYR A 46 -2.76 -14.22 -22.43
N GLN A 47 -2.65 -12.96 -22.88
CA GLN A 47 -2.88 -12.54 -24.26
C GLN A 47 -1.55 -12.40 -25.04
N GLY A 48 -0.41 -12.76 -24.43
CA GLY A 48 0.92 -12.71 -25.06
C GLY A 48 1.66 -11.38 -24.87
N HIS A 49 1.12 -10.43 -24.10
CA HIS A 49 1.82 -9.19 -23.78
C HIS A 49 2.95 -9.42 -22.77
N ARG A 50 4.07 -8.72 -22.95
CA ARG A 50 5.13 -8.63 -21.94
C ARG A 50 4.78 -7.56 -20.92
N ILE A 51 5.08 -7.80 -19.65
CA ILE A 51 4.97 -6.78 -18.60
C ILE A 51 5.96 -5.66 -18.93
N ASN A 52 5.46 -4.41 -18.92
CA ASN A 52 6.29 -3.21 -18.97
C ASN A 52 6.65 -2.82 -17.52
N PRO A 53 7.90 -2.98 -17.08
CA PRO A 53 8.29 -2.67 -15.70
C PRO A 53 8.06 -1.22 -15.30
N GLU A 54 8.22 -0.28 -16.24
CA GLU A 54 8.01 1.15 -15.97
C GLU A 54 6.54 1.49 -15.80
N HIS A 55 5.64 0.78 -16.49
CA HIS A 55 4.20 0.91 -16.27
C HIS A 55 3.82 0.35 -14.90
N LEU A 56 4.28 -0.86 -14.56
CA LEU A 56 3.99 -1.47 -13.26
C LEU A 56 4.50 -0.63 -12.08
N LYS A 57 5.69 -0.01 -12.21
CA LYS A 57 6.21 0.91 -11.18
C LYS A 57 5.33 2.16 -10.98
N LYS A 58 4.67 2.64 -12.04
CA LYS A 58 3.75 3.79 -11.94
C LYS A 58 2.51 3.40 -11.14
N GLU A 59 1.85 2.31 -11.51
CA GLU A 59 0.66 1.83 -10.76
C GLU A 59 1.00 1.52 -9.29
N LEU A 60 2.19 0.98 -9.00
CA LEU A 60 2.65 0.81 -7.61
C LEU A 60 2.89 2.14 -6.89
N GLY A 61 3.35 3.17 -7.61
CA GLY A 61 3.50 4.52 -7.10
C GLY A 61 2.17 5.20 -6.80
N ASP A 62 1.18 5.01 -7.67
CA ASP A 62 -0.19 5.51 -7.48
C ASP A 62 -0.87 4.78 -6.31
N LEU A 63 -0.65 3.48 -6.17
CA LEU A 63 -1.09 2.72 -5.00
C LEU A 63 -0.47 3.26 -3.70
N LEU A 64 0.83 3.59 -3.70
CA LEU A 64 1.49 4.23 -2.55
C LEU A 64 0.92 5.61 -2.25
N TRP A 65 0.51 6.36 -3.28
CA TRP A 65 -0.12 7.68 -3.09
C TRP A 65 -1.46 7.54 -2.36
N PHE A 66 -2.31 6.58 -2.76
CA PHE A 66 -3.58 6.35 -2.06
C PHE A 66 -3.41 5.80 -0.65
N ILE A 67 -2.38 4.98 -0.39
CA ILE A 67 -2.02 4.59 0.98
C ILE A 67 -1.64 5.83 1.81
N SER A 68 -0.88 6.76 1.22
CA SER A 68 -0.50 8.02 1.87
C SER A 68 -1.70 8.92 2.14
N GLU A 69 -2.66 9.01 1.21
CA GLU A 69 -3.91 9.75 1.41
C GLU A 69 -4.73 9.14 2.55
N PHE A 70 -4.85 7.81 2.60
CA PHE A 70 -5.53 7.12 3.69
C PHE A 70 -4.90 7.44 5.05
N CYS A 71 -3.57 7.30 5.16
CA CYS A 71 -2.85 7.63 6.40
C CYS A 71 -3.07 9.09 6.79
N THR A 72 -3.03 10.01 5.82
CA THR A 72 -3.24 11.45 6.09
C THR A 72 -4.66 11.73 6.57
N ALA A 73 -5.67 11.09 5.98
CA ALA A 73 -7.07 11.23 6.40
C ALA A 73 -7.34 10.70 7.80
N SER A 74 -6.60 9.65 8.20
CA SER A 74 -6.69 9.02 9.53
C SER A 74 -5.75 9.65 10.58
N GLU A 75 -5.01 10.71 10.22
CA GLU A 75 -3.99 11.33 11.08
C GLU A 75 -2.86 10.37 11.51
N TRP A 76 -2.57 9.39 10.65
CA TRP A 76 -1.52 8.39 10.82
C TRP A 76 -0.24 8.76 10.08
N THR A 77 0.89 8.35 10.61
CA THR A 77 2.18 8.42 9.92
C THR A 77 2.44 7.13 9.17
N MET A 78 2.90 7.20 7.93
CA MET A 78 3.31 5.99 7.20
C MET A 78 4.47 5.25 7.92
N GLU A 79 5.31 5.98 8.66
CA GLU A 79 6.38 5.39 9.47
C GLU A 79 5.83 4.46 10.56
N GLU A 80 4.74 4.83 11.25
CA GLU A 80 4.11 3.96 12.25
C GLU A 80 3.50 2.71 11.62
N ILE A 81 2.81 2.85 10.49
CA ILE A 81 2.18 1.72 9.78
C ILE A 81 3.24 0.74 9.29
N MET A 82 4.34 1.26 8.75
CA MET A 82 5.48 0.45 8.33
C MET A 82 6.14 -0.24 9.52
N GLN A 83 6.36 0.46 10.63
CA GLN A 83 6.99 -0.11 11.83
C GLN A 83 6.13 -1.22 12.44
N MET A 84 4.83 -1.00 12.60
CA MET A 84 3.87 -2.02 13.05
C MET A 84 3.89 -3.27 12.16
N ASN A 85 3.99 -3.09 10.84
CA ASN A 85 4.10 -4.21 9.91
C ASN A 85 5.41 -5.00 10.12
N ILE A 86 6.53 -4.31 10.26
CA ILE A 86 7.84 -4.94 10.47
C ILE A 86 7.91 -5.68 11.81
N ASP A 87 7.38 -5.10 12.89
CA ASP A 87 7.38 -5.75 14.21
C ASP A 87 6.54 -7.03 14.21
N LYS A 88 5.36 -6.98 13.59
CA LYS A 88 4.54 -8.18 13.35
C LYS A 88 5.28 -9.24 12.54
N LEU A 89 5.91 -8.84 11.43
CA LEU A 89 6.63 -9.79 10.58
C LEU A 89 7.87 -10.38 11.26
N LYS A 90 8.61 -9.62 12.07
CA LYS A 90 9.74 -10.12 12.86
C LYS A 90 9.31 -11.08 13.95
N SER A 91 8.20 -10.81 14.61
CA SER A 91 7.60 -11.73 15.59
C SER A 91 7.27 -13.08 14.94
N ARG A 92 6.67 -13.02 13.75
CA ARG A 92 6.28 -14.22 12.99
C ARG A 92 7.44 -14.96 12.33
N TYR A 93 8.43 -14.21 11.83
CA TYR A 93 9.51 -14.70 10.98
C TYR A 93 10.87 -14.21 11.51
N PRO A 94 11.32 -14.67 12.69
CA PRO A 94 12.53 -14.14 13.34
C PRO A 94 13.79 -14.35 12.49
N GLU A 95 13.85 -15.48 11.76
CA GLU A 95 14.95 -15.84 10.87
C GLU A 95 14.58 -15.70 9.37
N GLY A 96 13.55 -14.89 9.07
CA GLY A 96 12.98 -14.76 7.73
C GLY A 96 11.85 -15.76 7.47
N PHE A 97 11.36 -15.77 6.22
CA PHE A 97 10.17 -16.55 5.85
C PHE A 97 10.38 -18.04 6.16
N ASP A 98 9.42 -18.58 6.90
CA ASP A 98 9.35 -19.99 7.24
C ASP A 98 7.93 -20.52 7.01
N THR A 99 7.82 -21.71 6.42
CA THR A 99 6.52 -22.25 6.01
C THR A 99 5.70 -22.67 7.23
N ASP A 100 6.35 -23.25 8.24
CA ASP A 100 5.67 -23.72 9.45
C ASP A 100 5.10 -22.54 10.24
N ASN A 101 5.87 -21.46 10.39
CA ASN A 101 5.40 -20.20 11.00
C ASN A 101 4.28 -19.53 10.19
N SER A 102 4.24 -19.72 8.87
CA SER A 102 3.17 -19.17 8.02
C SER A 102 1.83 -19.87 8.23
N LEU A 103 1.87 -21.19 8.44
CA LEU A 103 0.72 -22.05 8.67
C LEU A 103 0.19 -21.95 10.11
N HIS A 104 1.07 -21.80 11.10
CA HIS A 104 0.72 -21.77 12.52
C HIS A 104 0.80 -20.35 13.09
N ARG A 105 -0.19 -19.52 12.76
CA ARG A 105 -0.25 -18.12 13.20
C ARG A 105 -0.73 -17.99 14.65
N SER A 106 -0.20 -17.02 15.39
CA SER A 106 -0.77 -16.63 16.69
C SER A 106 -2.08 -15.86 16.50
N GLU A 107 -2.92 -15.76 17.54
CA GLU A 107 -4.17 -14.97 17.47
C GLU A 107 -3.90 -13.46 17.40
N GLU A 108 -2.79 -12.99 17.99
CA GLU A 108 -2.36 -11.59 17.97
C GLU A 108 -1.88 -11.12 16.58
N ASP A 109 -1.78 -12.05 15.63
CA ASP A 109 -1.25 -11.87 14.29
C ASP A 109 -2.35 -11.60 13.22
N ILE A 110 -3.62 -11.56 13.63
CA ILE A 110 -4.84 -11.43 12.82
C ILE A 110 -5.42 -10.02 12.87
#